data_AF-A0A251RZ20-F1
#
_entry.id   AF-A0A251RZ20-F1
#
_cell.length_a   1.000
_cell.length_b   1.000
_cell.length_c   1.000
_cell.angle_alpha   90.00
_cell.angle_beta   90.00
_cell.angle_gamma   90.00
#
_symmetry.space_group_name_H-M   'P 1'
#
loop_
_entity.id
_entity.type
_entity.pdbx_description
1 polymer ?
#
loop_
_entity_poly.entity_id
_entity_poly.type
_entity_poly.pdbx_seq_one_letter_code
_entity_poly.pdbx_strand_id
1 'polypeptide(L)'
;MDVEKKVELPLTTIITDDKRKRRRCICLSIIIAAILLVALTILILALTVFKPKKPITTVNSVAVKDLDATVNLLPPRVSLNVTLDLDITIKNPNKVAVKFLNSSATLLYKGQVVGDVPIPPGEIGSDDTQQLNLMLTLFADRLLANVDVYADIIRGNLPVSTYTRISGDDA
;
A
#
# COMPACT_ATOMS: atom_id res chain seq x y z
N MET A 1 -34.67 -82.31 -25.98
CA MET A 1 -34.45 -81.31 -27.04
C MET A 1 -35.81 -80.66 -27.30
N ASP A 2 -36.09 -79.38 -27.14
CA ASP A 2 -35.54 -78.24 -26.41
C ASP A 2 -36.73 -77.27 -26.37
N VAL A 3 -37.15 -76.78 -25.20
CA VAL A 3 -38.01 -75.61 -25.14
C VAL A 3 -37.46 -74.71 -24.06
N GLU A 4 -36.57 -73.84 -24.53
CA GLU A 4 -35.96 -72.75 -23.80
C GLU A 4 -37.05 -71.82 -23.24
N LYS A 5 -37.21 -71.81 -21.91
CA LYS A 5 -37.97 -70.75 -21.22
C LYS A 5 -37.16 -69.45 -21.32
N LYS A 6 -37.53 -68.59 -22.27
CA LYS A 6 -37.13 -67.18 -22.25
C LYS A 6 -37.68 -66.52 -21.00
N VAL A 7 -36.80 -66.27 -20.05
CA VAL A 7 -37.02 -65.39 -18.91
C VAL A 7 -37.20 -63.97 -19.47
N GLU A 8 -38.42 -63.47 -19.48
CA GLU A 8 -38.68 -62.07 -19.78
C GLU A 8 -38.11 -61.21 -18.64
N LEU A 9 -36.95 -60.60 -18.89
CA LEU A 9 -36.40 -59.56 -18.02
C LEU A 9 -37.31 -58.33 -18.12
N PRO A 10 -37.91 -57.83 -17.02
CA PRO A 10 -38.93 -56.80 -17.11
C PRO A 10 -38.31 -55.47 -17.55
N LEU A 11 -38.76 -54.95 -18.71
CA LEU A 11 -38.39 -53.65 -19.30
C LEU A 11 -38.52 -52.46 -18.30
N THR A 12 -39.28 -52.65 -17.22
CA THR A 12 -39.57 -51.70 -16.15
C THR A 12 -38.35 -51.34 -15.29
N THR A 13 -37.34 -52.21 -15.16
CA THR A 13 -36.14 -51.93 -14.36
C THR A 13 -35.15 -51.03 -15.08
N ILE A 14 -35.06 -51.12 -16.41
CA ILE A 14 -34.12 -50.31 -17.22
C ILE A 14 -34.60 -48.85 -17.32
N ILE A 15 -35.90 -48.63 -17.50
CA ILE A 15 -36.48 -47.27 -17.65
C ILE A 15 -36.44 -46.49 -16.31
N THR A 16 -36.52 -47.19 -15.18
CA THR A 16 -36.50 -46.56 -13.85
C THR A 16 -35.09 -46.17 -13.42
N ASP A 17 -34.05 -46.94 -13.79
CA ASP A 17 -32.66 -46.62 -13.49
C ASP A 17 -32.17 -45.37 -14.27
N ASP A 18 -32.48 -45.29 -15.56
CA ASP A 18 -32.06 -44.19 -16.43
C ASP A 18 -32.68 -42.84 -16.02
N LYS A 19 -33.98 -42.84 -15.66
CA LYS A 19 -34.66 -41.64 -15.15
C LYS A 19 -34.10 -41.18 -13.79
N ARG A 20 -33.69 -42.12 -12.93
CA ARG A 20 -33.13 -41.81 -11.59
C ARG A 20 -31.71 -41.28 -11.69
N LYS A 21 -30.90 -41.83 -12.61
CA LYS A 21 -29.54 -41.37 -12.92
C LYS A 21 -29.55 -39.98 -13.55
N ARG A 22 -30.46 -39.73 -14.50
CA ARG A 22 -30.65 -38.42 -15.15
C ARG A 22 -31.13 -37.33 -14.17
N ARG A 23 -32.07 -37.65 -13.27
CA ARG A 23 -32.50 -36.73 -12.20
C ARG A 23 -31.38 -36.42 -11.22
N ARG A 24 -30.57 -37.42 -10.84
CA ARG A 24 -29.39 -37.21 -9.98
C ARG A 24 -28.34 -36.32 -10.65
N CYS A 25 -28.06 -36.50 -11.94
CA CYS A 25 -27.15 -35.61 -12.67
C CYS A 25 -27.66 -34.17 -12.75
N ILE A 26 -28.97 -33.96 -12.91
CA ILE A 26 -29.58 -32.62 -12.92
C ILE A 26 -29.49 -31.98 -11.52
N CYS A 27 -29.74 -32.73 -10.45
CA CYS A 27 -29.58 -32.19 -9.09
C CYS A 27 -28.12 -31.83 -8.79
N LEU A 28 -27.16 -32.67 -9.22
CA LEU A 28 -25.74 -32.40 -9.06
C LEU A 28 -25.28 -31.18 -9.85
N SER A 29 -25.76 -30.99 -11.09
CA SER A 29 -25.42 -29.81 -11.88
C SER A 29 -25.98 -28.53 -11.27
N ILE A 30 -27.19 -28.56 -10.71
CA ILE A 30 -27.77 -27.41 -9.99
C ILE A 30 -26.94 -27.06 -8.74
N ILE A 31 -26.50 -28.07 -7.97
CA ILE A 31 -25.66 -27.86 -6.79
C ILE A 31 -24.32 -27.23 -7.19
N ILE A 32 -23.66 -27.76 -8.24
CA ILE A 32 -22.40 -27.22 -8.74
C ILE A 32 -22.58 -25.78 -9.22
N ALA A 33 -23.65 -25.49 -9.98
CA ALA A 33 -23.95 -24.14 -10.43
C ALA A 33 -24.19 -23.17 -9.25
N ALA A 34 -24.90 -23.61 -8.20
CA ALA A 34 -25.11 -22.81 -7.00
C ALA A 34 -23.79 -22.53 -6.26
N ILE A 35 -22.91 -23.53 -6.12
CA ILE A 35 -21.58 -23.35 -5.51
C ILE A 35 -20.74 -22.36 -6.33
N LEU A 36 -20.72 -22.49 -7.66
CA LEU A 36 -20.01 -21.57 -8.54
C LEU A 36 -20.53 -20.14 -8.42
N LEU A 37 -21.85 -19.96 -8.34
CA LEU A 37 -22.46 -18.65 -8.14
C LEU A 37 -22.03 -18.05 -6.79
N VAL A 38 -22.11 -18.82 -5.69
CA VAL A 38 -21.68 -18.36 -4.36
C VAL A 38 -20.19 -18.02 -4.37
N ALA A 39 -19.33 -18.87 -4.92
CA ALA A 39 -17.89 -18.62 -5.03
C ALA A 39 -17.61 -17.34 -5.83
N LEU A 40 -18.30 -17.13 -6.96
CA LEU A 40 -18.16 -15.92 -7.76
C LEU A 40 -18.59 -14.68 -6.98
N THR A 41 -19.70 -14.73 -6.23
CA THR A 41 -20.15 -13.60 -5.40
C THR A 41 -19.15 -13.25 -4.30
N ILE A 42 -18.56 -14.26 -3.64
CA ILE A 42 -17.52 -14.06 -2.63
C ILE A 42 -16.27 -13.44 -3.26
N LEU A 43 -15.86 -13.93 -4.43
CA LEU A 43 -14.71 -13.40 -5.15
C LEU A 43 -14.92 -11.94 -5.54
N ILE A 44 -16.09 -11.59 -6.09
CA ILE A 44 -16.43 -10.20 -6.42
C ILE A 44 -16.39 -9.34 -5.17
N LEU A 45 -17.02 -9.79 -4.07
CA LEU A 45 -17.08 -9.04 -2.82
C LEU A 45 -15.67 -8.79 -2.26
N ALA A 46 -14.83 -9.82 -2.23
CA ALA A 46 -13.43 -9.72 -1.80
C ALA A 46 -12.67 -8.68 -2.65
N LEU A 47 -12.78 -8.76 -3.98
CA LEU A 47 -12.12 -7.80 -4.87
C LEU A 47 -12.66 -6.38 -4.73
N THR A 48 -13.94 -6.18 -4.42
CA THR A 48 -14.50 -4.85 -4.15
C THR A 48 -14.11 -4.26 -2.80
N VAL A 49 -13.97 -5.08 -1.76
CA VAL A 49 -13.62 -4.62 -0.41
C VAL A 49 -12.12 -4.32 -0.29
N PHE A 50 -11.27 -5.15 -0.89
CA PHE A 50 -9.81 -4.99 -0.86
C PHE A 50 -9.25 -4.07 -1.95
N LYS A 51 -10.07 -3.18 -2.53
CA LYS A 51 -9.56 -2.20 -3.49
C LYS A 51 -8.53 -1.29 -2.80
N PRO A 52 -7.27 -1.25 -3.27
CA PRO A 52 -6.24 -0.41 -2.68
C PRO A 52 -6.62 1.07 -2.87
N LYS A 53 -6.65 1.79 -1.76
CA LYS A 53 -6.85 3.23 -1.67
C LYS A 53 -5.52 3.88 -1.30
N LYS A 54 -5.29 5.08 -1.83
CA LYS A 54 -4.08 5.85 -1.53
C LYS A 54 -4.15 6.40 -0.09
N PRO A 55 -3.08 6.31 0.69
CA PRO A 55 -3.02 6.96 1.99
C PRO A 55 -3.07 8.48 1.81
N ILE A 56 -3.65 9.17 2.80
CA ILE A 56 -3.72 10.64 2.83
C ILE A 56 -2.72 11.13 3.86
N THR A 57 -1.74 11.91 3.41
CA THR A 57 -0.72 12.51 4.28
C THR A 57 -1.00 14.00 4.44
N THR A 58 -1.17 14.45 5.68
CA THR A 58 -1.40 15.86 6.04
C THR A 58 -0.23 16.35 6.86
N VAL A 59 0.34 17.49 6.51
CA VAL A 59 1.35 18.16 7.34
C VAL A 59 0.62 19.07 8.30
N ASN A 60 0.70 18.78 9.59
CA ASN A 60 0.04 19.55 10.64
C ASN A 60 0.85 20.78 11.00
N SER A 61 2.15 20.59 11.27
CA SER A 61 3.04 21.64 11.72
C SER A 61 4.47 21.39 11.27
N VAL A 62 5.19 22.50 11.07
CA VAL A 62 6.62 22.51 10.81
C VAL A 62 7.23 23.55 11.74
N ALA A 63 8.08 23.11 12.66
CA ALA A 63 8.77 23.98 13.60
C ALA A 63 10.28 23.87 13.42
N VAL A 64 11.00 24.98 13.59
CA VAL A 64 12.48 24.93 13.67
C VAL A 64 12.85 24.49 15.07
N LYS A 65 13.58 23.38 15.16
CA LYS A 65 14.05 22.81 16.43
C LYS A 65 15.46 23.25 16.76
N ASP A 66 16.35 23.21 15.77
CA ASP A 66 17.77 23.54 15.95
C ASP A 66 18.35 24.19 14.69
N LEU A 67 19.39 24.99 14.88
CA LEU A 67 20.18 25.61 13.83
C LEU A 67 21.66 25.49 14.23
N ASP A 68 22.38 24.62 13.52
CA ASP A 68 23.81 24.42 13.73
C ASP A 68 24.59 25.14 12.62
N ALA A 69 25.39 26.11 13.02
CA ALA A 69 26.29 26.85 12.15
C ALA A 69 27.73 26.60 12.60
N THR A 70 28.44 25.74 11.87
CA THR A 70 29.84 25.42 12.16
C THR A 70 30.75 26.10 11.14
N VAL A 71 31.79 26.78 11.64
CA VAL A 71 32.80 27.47 10.83
C VAL A 71 34.16 26.81 11.07
N ASN A 72 34.69 26.14 10.06
CA ASN A 72 36.03 25.59 10.06
C ASN A 72 36.98 26.59 9.41
N LEU A 73 38.05 26.97 10.12
CA LEU A 73 39.01 27.97 9.66
C LEU A 73 40.10 27.38 8.73
N LEU A 74 40.38 26.07 8.82
CA LEU A 74 41.37 25.38 7.98
C LEU A 74 40.91 23.95 7.62
N PRO A 75 40.54 23.66 6.36
CA PRO A 75 40.27 24.61 5.27
C PRO A 75 39.03 25.49 5.58
N PRO A 76 38.94 26.72 5.06
CA PRO A 76 37.81 27.62 5.29
C PRO A 76 36.52 26.99 4.74
N ARG A 77 35.64 26.53 5.62
CA ARG A 77 34.34 25.95 5.27
C ARG A 77 33.30 26.37 6.28
N VAL A 78 32.14 26.78 5.79
CA VAL A 78 30.96 27.07 6.61
C VAL A 78 29.93 25.99 6.30
N SER A 79 29.49 25.25 7.31
CA SER A 79 28.39 24.30 7.21
C SER A 79 27.23 24.80 8.06
N LEU A 80 26.06 24.90 7.45
CA LEU A 80 24.83 25.35 8.08
C LEU A 80 23.79 24.24 7.95
N ASN A 81 23.37 23.69 9.08
CA ASN A 81 22.35 22.66 9.16
C ASN A 81 21.17 23.20 9.97
N VAL A 82 19.95 22.94 9.48
CA VAL A 82 18.71 23.29 10.18
C VAL A 82 18.00 22.01 10.51
N THR A 83 17.61 21.82 11.76
CA THR A 83 16.75 20.71 12.18
C THR A 83 15.33 21.20 12.33
N LEU A 84 14.42 20.60 11.57
CA LEU A 84 12.99 20.89 11.55
C LEU A 84 12.24 19.75 12.24
N ASP A 85 11.31 20.09 13.11
CA ASP A 85 10.33 19.18 13.69
C ASP A 85 9.08 19.18 12.81
N LEU A 86 8.73 18.02 12.26
CA LEU A 86 7.62 17.82 11.34
C LEU A 86 6.55 16.98 12.03
N ASP A 87 5.39 17.58 12.28
CA ASP A 87 4.20 16.86 12.72
C ASP A 87 3.37 16.54 11.47
N ILE A 88 3.28 15.25 11.14
CA ILE A 88 2.49 14.76 10.01
C ILE A 88 1.44 13.76 10.47
N THR A 89 0.27 13.82 9.86
CA THR A 89 -0.79 12.82 10.03
C THR A 89 -0.92 11.98 8.78
N ILE A 90 -0.85 10.66 8.94
CA ILE A 90 -1.07 9.69 7.86
C ILE A 90 -2.36 8.94 8.14
N LYS A 91 -3.32 9.04 7.22
CA LYS A 91 -4.57 8.28 7.25
C LYS A 91 -4.49 7.12 6.26
N ASN A 92 -4.74 5.90 6.75
CA ASN A 92 -4.81 4.69 5.95
C ASN A 92 -6.28 4.28 5.70
N PRO A 93 -6.89 4.66 4.58
CA PRO A 93 -8.27 4.28 4.28
C PRO A 93 -8.43 2.81 3.83
N ASN A 94 -7.34 2.04 3.78
CA ASN A 94 -7.39 0.62 3.41
C ASN A 94 -7.94 -0.23 4.55
N LYS A 95 -8.57 -1.35 4.19
CA LYS A 95 -9.06 -2.36 5.16
C LYS A 95 -7.98 -3.34 5.62
N VAL A 96 -6.71 -3.00 5.36
CA VAL A 96 -5.53 -3.78 5.70
C VAL A 96 -4.55 -2.84 6.39
N ALA A 97 -3.94 -3.31 7.48
CA ALA A 97 -2.89 -2.56 8.18
C ALA A 97 -1.63 -2.49 7.32
N VAL A 98 -0.93 -1.35 7.40
CA VAL A 98 0.33 -1.14 6.68
C VAL A 98 1.45 -1.03 7.71
N LYS A 99 2.39 -1.96 7.64
CA LYS A 99 3.62 -1.95 8.43
C LYS A 99 4.75 -1.40 7.58
N PHE A 100 5.56 -0.53 8.16
CA PHE A 100 6.76 0.00 7.54
C PHE A 100 7.95 -0.18 8.47
N LEU A 101 9.07 -0.62 7.91
CA LEU A 101 10.32 -0.78 8.63
C LEU A 101 11.07 0.56 8.67
N ASN A 102 12.24 0.54 9.33
CA ASN A 102 13.19 1.64 9.31
C ASN A 102 13.42 2.11 7.88
N SER A 103 12.95 3.32 7.60
CA SER A 103 12.93 3.91 6.26
C SER A 103 13.51 5.32 6.33
N SER A 104 13.87 5.90 5.20
CA SER A 104 14.30 7.30 5.15
C SER A 104 13.75 8.01 3.93
N ALA A 105 13.50 9.31 4.09
CA ALA A 105 13.10 10.20 3.02
C ALA A 105 14.16 11.29 2.84
N THR A 106 14.60 11.45 1.60
CA THR A 106 15.57 12.47 1.21
C THR A 106 14.84 13.61 0.50
N LEU A 107 15.20 14.84 0.85
CA LEU A 107 14.68 16.05 0.25
C LEU A 107 15.63 16.54 -0.85
N LEU A 108 15.10 16.81 -2.04
CA LEU A 108 15.84 17.24 -3.20
C LEU A 108 15.35 18.60 -3.70
N TYR A 109 16.29 19.49 -3.99
CA TYR A 109 16.05 20.75 -4.68
C TYR A 109 16.76 20.69 -6.04
N LYS A 110 15.99 20.81 -7.14
CA LYS A 110 16.50 20.69 -8.52
C LYS A 110 17.46 19.50 -8.75
N GLY A 111 17.17 18.36 -8.11
CA GLY A 111 17.96 17.14 -8.22
C GLY A 111 19.16 17.04 -7.25
N GLN A 112 19.44 18.08 -6.46
CA GLN A 112 20.47 18.03 -5.41
C GLN A 112 19.86 17.68 -4.06
N VAL A 113 20.50 16.76 -3.32
CA VAL A 113 20.09 16.40 -1.96
C VAL A 113 20.38 17.55 -0.99
N VAL A 114 19.30 18.08 -0.41
CA VAL A 114 19.30 19.23 0.51
C VAL A 114 18.74 18.88 1.89
N GLY A 115 18.25 17.67 2.10
CA GLY A 115 17.86 17.24 3.43
C GLY A 115 17.61 15.74 3.54
N ASP A 116 17.52 15.26 4.78
CA ASP A 116 17.25 13.87 5.11
C ASP A 116 16.29 13.77 6.31
N VAL A 117 15.41 12.77 6.25
CA VAL A 117 14.34 12.53 7.22
C VAL A 117 14.31 11.04 7.54
N PRO A 118 14.83 10.62 8.71
CA PRO A 118 14.62 9.26 9.18
C PRO A 118 13.15 9.04 9.52
N ILE A 119 12.59 7.93 9.03
CA ILE A 119 11.22 7.50 9.32
C ILE A 119 11.33 6.27 10.23
N PRO A 120 10.90 6.38 11.51
CA PRO A 120 10.93 5.25 12.44
C PRO A 120 10.00 4.14 11.94
N PRO A 121 10.22 2.89 12.37
CA PRO A 121 9.35 1.79 12.00
C PRO A 121 8.01 1.95 12.72
N GLY A 122 6.93 1.54 12.06
CA GLY A 122 5.58 1.73 12.58
C GLY A 122 4.53 0.91 11.85
N GLU A 123 3.33 0.96 12.38
CA GLU A 123 2.14 0.32 11.83
C GLU A 123 0.98 1.28 11.86
N ILE A 124 0.27 1.41 10.74
CA ILE A 124 -1.00 2.12 10.66
C ILE A 124 -2.09 1.07 10.45
N GLY A 125 -3.06 1.03 11.36
CA GLY A 125 -4.18 0.10 11.30
C GLY A 125 -5.08 0.26 10.08
N SER A 126 -6.04 -0.65 9.94
CA SER A 126 -7.10 -0.58 8.93
C SER A 126 -8.04 0.59 9.24
N ASP A 127 -8.29 1.47 8.26
CA ASP A 127 -9.13 2.68 8.40
C ASP A 127 -8.67 3.62 9.54
N ASP A 128 -7.38 3.53 9.88
CA ASP A 128 -6.80 4.20 11.02
C ASP A 128 -6.01 5.46 10.60
N THR A 129 -5.76 6.32 11.57
CA THR A 129 -5.01 7.57 11.40
C THR A 129 -3.92 7.66 12.45
N GLN A 130 -2.68 7.83 12.01
CA GLN A 130 -1.53 7.92 12.89
C GLN A 130 -0.83 9.26 12.72
N GLN A 131 -0.48 9.89 13.84
CA GLN A 131 0.40 11.04 13.87
C GLN A 131 1.84 10.58 14.02
N LEU A 132 2.73 11.17 13.23
CA LEU A 132 4.16 10.89 13.22
C LEU A 132 4.91 12.20 13.39
N ASN A 133 5.81 12.22 14.37
CA ASN A 133 6.75 13.30 14.58
C ASN A 133 8.08 12.90 13.93
N LEU A 134 8.45 13.60 12.87
CA LEU A 134 9.67 13.35 12.11
C LEU A 134 10.65 14.51 12.27
N MET A 135 11.94 14.20 12.34
CA MET A 135 12.98 15.22 12.36
C MET A 135 13.60 15.34 10.97
N LEU A 136 13.39 16.46 10.30
CA LEU A 136 14.04 16.77 9.03
C LEU A 136 15.33 17.53 9.29
N THR A 137 16.45 16.98 8.82
CA THR A 137 17.73 17.70 8.80
C THR A 137 17.92 18.31 7.41
N LEU A 138 17.91 19.63 7.34
CA LEU A 138 18.11 20.41 6.11
C LEU A 138 19.56 20.90 6.06
N PHE A 139 20.26 20.55 4.98
CA PHE A 139 21.60 21.04 4.66
C PHE A 139 21.47 22.42 4.01
N ALA A 140 21.32 23.45 4.83
CA ALA A 140 21.07 24.81 4.38
C ALA A 140 22.27 25.39 3.61
N ASP A 141 23.50 24.97 3.92
CA ASP A 141 24.70 25.26 3.13
C ASP A 141 24.57 24.79 1.68
N ARG A 142 24.09 23.57 1.46
CA ARG A 142 23.88 23.00 0.12
C ARG A 142 22.75 23.69 -0.62
N LEU A 143 21.69 24.04 0.09
CA LEU A 143 20.53 24.73 -0.48
C LEU A 143 20.91 26.16 -0.89
N LEU A 144 21.62 26.90 -0.03
CA LEU A 144 22.06 28.27 -0.29
C LEU A 144 23.23 28.36 -1.27
N ALA A 145 23.96 27.27 -1.53
CA ALA A 145 24.97 27.20 -2.58
C ALA A 145 24.37 27.36 -3.99
N ASN A 146 23.08 27.09 -4.16
CA ASN A 146 22.40 27.24 -5.43
C ASN A 146 21.74 28.63 -5.54
N VAL A 147 22.27 29.47 -6.44
CA VAL A 147 21.80 30.85 -6.63
C VAL A 147 20.31 30.93 -6.99
N ASP A 148 19.78 29.90 -7.64
CA ASP A 148 18.38 29.88 -8.05
C ASP A 148 17.41 29.85 -6.87
N VAL A 149 17.83 29.33 -5.71
CA VAL A 149 16.98 29.29 -4.50
C VAL A 149 16.47 30.68 -4.15
N TYR A 150 17.33 31.69 -4.21
CA TYR A 150 16.93 33.07 -3.90
C TYR A 150 15.88 33.58 -4.89
N ALA A 151 16.07 33.33 -6.19
CA ALA A 151 15.11 33.73 -7.22
C ALA A 151 13.77 33.01 -7.05
N ASP A 152 13.80 31.71 -6.74
CA ASP A 152 12.62 30.87 -6.59
C ASP A 152 11.84 31.21 -5.29
N ILE A 153 12.54 31.58 -4.21
CA ILE A 153 11.93 32.14 -2.99
C ILE A 153 11.28 33.50 -3.26
N ILE A 154 11.96 34.41 -3.97
CA ILE A 154 11.40 35.74 -4.30
C ILE A 154 10.15 35.61 -5.20
N ARG A 155 10.13 34.60 -6.07
CA ARG A 155 8.96 34.22 -6.89
C ARG A 155 7.86 33.53 -6.09
N GLY A 156 8.10 33.21 -4.81
CA GLY A 156 7.16 32.51 -3.94
C GLY A 156 6.96 31.04 -4.28
N ASN A 157 7.86 30.44 -5.08
CA ASN A 157 7.74 29.05 -5.50
C ASN A 157 9.09 28.34 -5.39
N LEU A 158 9.26 27.52 -4.36
CA LEU A 158 10.44 26.68 -4.17
C LEU A 158 10.13 25.24 -4.62
N PRO A 159 10.56 24.81 -5.81
CA PRO A 159 10.29 23.45 -6.29
C PRO A 159 11.14 22.45 -5.50
N VAL A 160 10.47 21.65 -4.67
CA VAL A 160 11.10 20.62 -3.86
C VAL A 160 10.52 19.26 -4.23
N SER A 161 11.41 18.27 -4.38
CA SER A 161 11.06 16.87 -4.62
C SER A 161 11.46 16.04 -3.40
N THR A 162 10.66 15.04 -3.06
CA THR A 162 10.98 14.11 -1.97
C THR A 162 11.16 12.71 -2.54
N TYR A 163 12.23 12.04 -2.15
CA TYR A 163 12.47 10.64 -2.49
C TYR A 163 12.42 9.81 -1.21
N THR A 164 11.46 8.89 -1.11
CA THR A 164 11.32 8.03 0.08
C THR A 164 11.69 6.61 -0.29
N ARG A 165 12.58 6.00 0.49
CA ARG A 165 12.89 4.58 0.40
C ARG A 165 12.19 3.86 1.55
N ILE A 166 11.11 3.17 1.22
CA ILE A 166 10.34 2.37 2.18
C ILE A 166 10.75 0.91 2.01
N SER A 167 11.32 0.34 3.05
CA SER A 167 11.51 -1.11 3.13
C SER A 167 10.22 -1.72 3.69
N GLY A 168 9.50 -2.47 2.87
CA GLY A 168 8.36 -3.26 3.32
C GLY A 168 8.81 -4.60 3.89
N ASP A 169 8.07 -5.13 4.86
CA ASP A 169 8.17 -6.52 5.27
C ASP A 169 7.12 -7.28 4.44
N ASP A 170 7.58 -8.14 3.52
CA ASP A 170 6.71 -9.01 2.72
C ASP A 170 6.24 -10.16 3.63
N ALA A 171 5.20 -9.92 4.43
CA ALA A 171 4.59 -10.91 5.31
C ALA A 171 3.21 -11.35 4.80
#